data_AF-A0A957X9S7-F1
#
_entry.id   AF-A0A957X9S7-F1
#
_cell.length_a   1.000
_cell.length_b   1.000
_cell.length_c   1.000
_cell.angle_alpha   90.00
_cell.angle_beta   90.00
_cell.angle_gamma   90.00
#
_symmetry.space_group_name_H-M   'P 1'
#
loop_
_entity.id
_entity.type
_entity.pdbx_description
1 polymer ?
#
loop_
_entity_poly.entity_id
_entity_poly.type
_entity_poly.pdbx_seq_one_letter_code
_entity_poly.pdbx_strand_id
1 'polypeptide(L)'
;MNTNKNSRKALFAPGQIIYSSACRTAIKESGASGLMLLCRHITGRWGTIDAEQQANNEAAMNGGLEREIVSRHALADGIEIVLITNYPQTPSLRWTEICLPEEVIPESDYRPQNGHLVEDDDVEL
;
A
#
# COMPACT_ATOMS: atom_id res chain seq x y z
N MET A 1 8.48 36.44 -2.48
CA MET A 1 8.22 35.27 -3.35
C MET A 1 7.62 34.18 -2.48
N ASN A 2 6.31 33.96 -2.57
CA ASN A 2 5.61 33.01 -1.69
C ASN A 2 5.72 31.61 -2.28
N THR A 3 6.53 30.76 -1.67
CA THR A 3 6.57 29.32 -1.97
C THR A 3 5.37 28.65 -1.32
N ASN A 4 4.26 28.52 -2.05
CA ASN A 4 3.15 27.69 -1.59
C ASN A 4 3.51 26.22 -1.84
N LYS A 5 4.30 25.64 -0.94
CA LYS A 5 4.68 24.24 -0.96
C LYS A 5 3.46 23.43 -0.50
N ASN A 6 2.62 23.00 -1.44
CA ASN A 6 1.49 22.10 -1.22
C ASN A 6 1.98 20.72 -0.71
N SER A 7 2.52 20.67 0.50
CA SER A 7 2.86 19.42 1.18
C SER A 7 1.57 18.83 1.73
N ARG A 8 1.02 17.81 1.05
CA ARG A 8 -0.03 17.00 1.66
C ARG A 8 0.56 16.27 2.86
N LYS A 9 -0.20 16.26 3.95
CA LYS A 9 0.10 15.46 5.14
C LYS A 9 -0.04 13.97 4.78
N ALA A 10 0.88 13.14 5.26
CA ALA A 10 0.70 11.70 5.19
C ALA A 10 -0.52 11.29 6.02
N LEU A 11 -1.41 10.49 5.42
CA LEU A 11 -2.60 9.93 6.07
C LEU A 11 -2.21 8.79 7.01
N PHE A 12 -1.14 8.07 6.66
CA PHE A 12 -0.62 6.96 7.45
C PHE A 12 0.88 6.74 7.24
N ALA A 13 1.48 5.94 8.13
CA ALA A 13 2.86 5.50 8.00
C ALA A 13 2.95 4.25 7.08
N PRO A 14 3.89 4.23 6.11
CA PRO A 14 4.03 3.10 5.17
C PRO A 14 4.66 1.85 5.79
N GLY A 15 5.28 1.97 6.98
CA GLY A 15 6.01 0.86 7.59
C GLY A 15 7.23 0.44 6.78
N GLN A 16 7.55 -0.85 6.78
CA GLN A 16 8.65 -1.40 5.97
C GLN A 16 8.29 -1.35 4.48
N ILE A 17 9.19 -0.87 3.63
CA ILE A 17 8.93 -0.78 2.18
C ILE A 17 9.62 -1.94 1.46
N ILE A 18 8.85 -2.70 0.69
CA ILE A 18 9.30 -3.84 -0.09
C ILE A 18 8.94 -3.59 -1.56
N TYR A 19 9.83 -3.97 -2.46
CA TYR A 19 9.58 -3.92 -3.89
C TYR A 19 9.78 -5.30 -4.49
N SER A 20 8.92 -5.70 -5.44
CA SER A 20 9.27 -6.84 -6.30
C SER A 20 10.44 -6.48 -7.22
N SER A 21 11.15 -7.49 -7.72
CA SER A 21 12.26 -7.28 -8.67
C SER A 21 11.73 -6.76 -10.01
N ALA A 22 10.62 -7.32 -10.51
CA ALA A 22 10.00 -6.92 -11.76
C ALA A 22 9.48 -5.48 -11.72
N CYS A 23 8.81 -5.09 -10.62
CA CYS A 23 8.35 -3.72 -10.41
C CYS A 23 9.51 -2.70 -10.40
N ARG A 24 10.63 -3.02 -9.75
CA ARG A 24 11.81 -2.14 -9.73
C ARG A 24 12.34 -1.88 -11.14
N THR A 25 12.36 -2.90 -11.99
CA THR A 25 12.77 -2.76 -13.39
C THR A 25 11.80 -1.87 -14.16
N ALA A 26 10.49 -2.12 -14.07
CA ALA A 26 9.47 -1.32 -14.75
C ALA A 26 9.50 0.17 -14.33
N ILE A 27 9.62 0.46 -13.02
CA ILE A 27 9.75 1.84 -12.52
C ILE A 27 11.01 2.50 -13.09
N LYS A 28 12.13 1.78 -13.15
CA LYS A 28 13.40 2.31 -13.67
C LYS A 28 13.33 2.59 -15.16
N GLU A 29 12.79 1.65 -15.96
CA GLU A 29 12.73 1.75 -17.42
C GLU A 29 11.76 2.85 -17.88
N SER A 30 10.64 3.02 -17.17
CA SER A 30 9.69 4.11 -17.43
C SER A 30 10.19 5.51 -17.02
N GLY A 31 11.33 5.60 -16.33
CA GLY A 31 11.85 6.86 -15.78
C GLY A 31 11.03 7.40 -14.60
N ALA A 32 10.15 6.58 -14.02
CA ALA A 32 9.35 6.96 -12.88
C ALA A 32 10.16 6.92 -11.56
N SER A 33 9.55 7.42 -10.48
CA SER A 33 10.14 7.42 -9.15
C SER A 33 9.29 6.61 -8.19
N GLY A 34 9.83 5.51 -7.66
CA GLY A 34 9.17 4.72 -6.62
C GLY A 34 8.84 5.55 -5.37
N LEU A 35 9.70 6.50 -5.00
CA LEU A 35 9.43 7.43 -3.91
C LEU A 35 8.21 8.33 -4.20
N MET A 36 8.05 8.81 -5.44
CA MET A 36 6.88 9.60 -5.82
C MET A 36 5.60 8.76 -5.75
N LEU A 37 5.64 7.50 -6.18
CA LEU A 37 4.51 6.57 -6.06
C LEU A 37 4.16 6.31 -4.59
N LEU A 38 5.15 6.10 -3.73
CA LEU A 38 4.94 5.94 -2.29
C LEU A 38 4.35 7.21 -1.66
N CYS A 39 4.86 8.40 -2.00
CA CYS A 39 4.30 9.66 -1.52
C CYS A 39 2.85 9.85 -1.97
N ARG A 40 2.50 9.47 -3.20
CA ARG A 40 1.12 9.48 -3.70
C ARG A 40 0.24 8.57 -2.84
N HIS A 41 0.68 7.33 -2.62
CA HIS A 41 -0.01 6.35 -1.80
C HIS A 41 -0.30 6.87 -0.39
N ILE A 42 0.72 7.26 0.38
CA ILE A 42 0.54 7.69 1.78
C ILE A 42 -0.22 9.02 1.91
N THR A 43 -0.40 9.80 0.84
CA THR A 43 -1.14 11.07 0.84
C THR A 43 -2.53 10.98 0.19
N GLY A 44 -3.03 9.76 -0.03
CA GLY A 44 -4.37 9.54 -0.54
C GLY A 44 -4.55 9.81 -2.03
N ARG A 45 -3.48 9.76 -2.82
CA ARG A 45 -3.58 9.75 -4.28
C ARG A 45 -3.67 8.31 -4.73
N TRP A 46 -4.87 7.75 -4.72
CA TRP A 46 -5.08 6.33 -5.00
C TRP A 46 -4.89 5.93 -6.46
N GLY A 47 -4.95 6.90 -7.37
CA GLY A 47 -4.82 6.65 -8.80
C GLY A 47 -6.06 5.93 -9.35
N THR A 48 -5.86 4.83 -10.05
CA THR A 48 -6.92 4.12 -10.78
C THR A 48 -7.49 2.98 -9.94
N ILE A 49 -8.31 3.31 -8.95
CA ILE A 49 -9.08 2.34 -8.16
C ILE A 49 -10.56 2.69 -8.23
N ASP A 50 -11.45 1.71 -8.06
CA ASP A 50 -12.89 1.91 -8.04
C ASP A 50 -13.39 2.47 -6.69
N ALA A 51 -14.69 2.73 -6.62
CA ALA A 51 -15.32 3.30 -5.43
C ALA A 51 -15.33 2.33 -4.23
N GLU A 52 -15.41 1.02 -4.50
CA GLU A 52 -15.39 -0.01 -3.46
C GLU A 52 -14.01 -0.05 -2.80
N GLN A 53 -12.94 -0.10 -3.59
CA GLN A 53 -11.58 -0.06 -3.06
C GLN A 53 -11.27 1.27 -2.34
N GLN A 54 -11.84 2.40 -2.78
CA GLN A 54 -11.74 3.65 -2.02
C GLN A 54 -12.40 3.55 -0.65
N ALA A 55 -13.61 2.99 -0.59
CA ALA A 55 -14.30 2.77 0.68
C ALA A 55 -13.52 1.82 1.59
N ASN A 56 -12.91 0.76 1.03
CA ASN A 56 -12.09 -0.17 1.81
C ASN A 56 -10.83 0.50 2.36
N ASN A 57 -10.14 1.33 1.56
CA ASN A 57 -9.02 2.12 2.04
C ASN A 57 -9.42 3.05 3.20
N GLU A 58 -10.58 3.72 3.08
CA GLU A 58 -11.11 4.58 4.13
C GLU A 58 -11.47 3.80 5.39
N ALA A 59 -12.10 2.63 5.24
CA ALA A 59 -12.41 1.74 6.35
C ALA A 59 -11.14 1.29 7.08
N ALA A 60 -10.11 0.84 6.36
CA ALA A 60 -8.83 0.44 6.93
C ALA A 60 -8.18 1.56 7.74
N MET A 61 -8.14 2.78 7.18
CA MET A 61 -7.58 3.96 7.85
C MET A 61 -8.37 4.35 9.12
N ASN A 62 -9.68 4.10 9.15
CA ASN A 62 -10.56 4.43 10.27
C ASN A 62 -10.72 3.29 11.29
N GLY A 63 -9.94 2.21 11.18
CA GLY A 63 -9.96 1.10 12.14
C GLY A 63 -11.07 0.07 11.89
N GLY A 64 -11.57 -0.01 10.65
CA GLY A 64 -12.48 -1.05 10.19
C GLY A 64 -11.83 -2.44 10.11
N LEU A 65 -12.56 -3.39 9.52
CA LEU A 65 -12.10 -4.76 9.35
C LEU A 65 -11.04 -4.90 8.25
N GLU A 66 -11.11 -4.04 7.22
CA GLU A 66 -10.15 -3.98 6.12
C GLU A 66 -8.72 -3.77 6.63
N ARG A 67 -7.79 -4.61 6.18
CA ARG A 67 -6.38 -4.57 6.59
C ARG A 67 -5.44 -4.11 5.51
N GLU A 68 -5.96 -3.67 4.36
CA GLU A 68 -5.12 -3.24 3.25
C GLU A 68 -5.52 -1.86 2.75
N ILE A 69 -4.52 -1.07 2.39
CA ILE A 69 -4.70 0.19 1.64
C ILE A 69 -4.05 -0.01 0.29
N VAL A 70 -4.80 0.22 -0.79
CA VAL A 70 -4.35 -0.04 -2.16
C VAL A 70 -4.34 1.23 -3.00
N SER A 71 -3.31 1.42 -3.81
CA SER A 71 -3.31 2.40 -4.90
C SER A 71 -2.73 1.82 -6.18
N ARG A 72 -3.22 2.27 -7.33
CA ARG A 72 -2.78 1.82 -8.65
C ARG A 72 -2.34 2.98 -9.52
N HIS A 73 -1.19 2.86 -10.17
CA HIS A 73 -0.59 3.92 -10.95
C HIS A 73 -0.06 3.41 -12.29
N ALA A 74 -0.64 3.91 -13.38
CA ALA A 74 -0.06 3.73 -14.70
C ALA A 74 1.23 4.55 -14.85
N LEU A 75 2.27 3.89 -15.37
CA LEU A 75 3.52 4.48 -15.82
C LEU A 75 3.35 5.05 -17.24
N ALA A 76 4.36 5.78 -17.71
CA ALA A 76 4.32 6.45 -19.02
C ALA A 76 4.27 5.46 -20.21
N ASP A 77 4.80 4.25 -20.01
CA ASP A 77 4.78 3.13 -20.95
C ASP A 77 3.52 2.27 -20.85
N GLY A 78 2.58 2.63 -19.97
CA GLY A 78 1.30 1.94 -19.78
C GLY A 78 1.34 0.79 -18.77
N ILE A 79 2.51 0.44 -18.22
CA ILE A 79 2.60 -0.57 -17.16
C ILE A 79 1.95 -0.02 -15.89
N GLU A 80 1.11 -0.81 -15.23
CA GLU A 80 0.52 -0.45 -13.95
C GLU A 80 1.43 -0.90 -12.80
N ILE A 81 1.58 -0.05 -11.78
CA ILE A 81 2.20 -0.37 -10.50
C ILE A 81 1.14 -0.35 -9.41
N VAL A 82 1.13 -1.38 -8.56
CA VAL A 82 0.26 -1.47 -7.39
C VAL A 82 1.09 -1.21 -6.14
N LEU A 83 0.54 -0.41 -5.23
CA LEU A 83 1.08 -0.24 -3.88
C LEU A 83 0.04 -0.73 -2.89
N ILE A 84 0.45 -1.63 -2.01
CA ILE A 84 -0.40 -2.24 -0.99
C ILE A 84 0.27 -2.02 0.35
N THR A 85 -0.36 -1.26 1.24
CA THR A 85 0.05 -1.20 2.64
C THR A 85 -0.79 -2.19 3.43
N ASN A 86 -0.14 -3.22 3.98
CA ASN A 86 -0.77 -4.00 5.04
C ASN A 86 -0.84 -3.12 6.30
N TYR A 87 -2.05 -2.99 6.83
CA TYR A 87 -2.49 -1.95 7.73
C TYR A 87 -3.10 -2.52 9.02
N PRO A 88 -2.33 -3.29 9.81
CA PRO A 88 -2.80 -3.71 11.12
C PRO A 88 -2.96 -2.49 12.04
N GLN A 89 -3.77 -2.69 13.09
CA GLN A 89 -3.94 -1.68 14.14
C GLN A 89 -2.61 -1.33 14.80
N THR A 90 -1.71 -2.31 14.96
CA THR A 90 -0.36 -2.13 15.50
C THR A 90 0.56 -1.50 14.43
N PRO A 91 0.94 -0.21 14.53
CA PRO A 91 1.63 0.47 13.44
C PRO A 91 3.03 -0.07 13.12
N SER A 92 3.70 -0.67 14.11
CA SER A 92 5.03 -1.28 13.92
C SER A 92 5.00 -2.56 13.07
N LEU A 93 3.82 -3.14 12.85
CA LEU A 93 3.62 -4.32 12.00
C LEU A 93 3.21 -3.95 10.57
N ARG A 94 3.21 -2.66 10.21
CA ARG A 94 2.86 -2.24 8.84
C ARG A 94 4.01 -2.49 7.88
N TRP A 95 3.67 -2.83 6.65
CA TRP A 95 4.59 -2.80 5.52
C TRP A 95 3.85 -2.38 4.26
N THR A 96 4.57 -1.74 3.35
CA THR A 96 4.11 -1.39 2.00
C THR A 96 4.84 -2.25 1.00
N GLU A 97 4.10 -3.01 0.21
CA GLU A 97 4.59 -3.69 -0.97
C GLU A 97 4.33 -2.84 -2.22
N ILE A 98 5.32 -2.82 -3.12
CA ILE A 98 5.26 -2.15 -4.42
C ILE A 98 5.56 -3.22 -5.48
N CYS A 99 4.55 -3.58 -6.25
CA CYS A 99 4.58 -4.74 -7.13
C CYS A 99 3.80 -4.49 -8.43
N LEU A 100 3.87 -5.46 -9.35
CA LEU A 100 3.03 -5.50 -10.54
C LEU A 100 1.65 -6.09 -10.20
N PRO A 101 0.58 -5.80 -10.98
CA PRO A 101 -0.77 -6.29 -10.71
C PRO A 101 -0.85 -7.82 -10.62
N GLU A 102 -0.09 -8.54 -11.42
CA GLU A 102 -0.05 -10.01 -11.42
C GLU A 102 0.70 -10.62 -10.21
N GLU A 103 1.46 -9.81 -9.48
CA GLU A 103 2.14 -10.22 -8.25
C GLU A 103 1.28 -9.98 -7.00
N VAL A 104 0.13 -9.31 -7.15
CA VAL A 104 -0.79 -9.06 -6.04
C VAL A 104 -1.39 -10.40 -5.58
N ILE A 105 -1.12 -10.75 -4.33
CA ILE A 105 -1.70 -11.93 -3.68
C ILE A 105 -2.92 -11.45 -2.88
N PRO A 106 -4.09 -12.08 -3.02
CA PRO A 106 -5.26 -11.77 -2.20
C PRO A 106 -4.97 -11.96 -0.70
N GLU A 107 -5.61 -11.16 0.16
CA GLU A 107 -5.46 -11.28 1.62
C GLU A 107 -5.73 -12.71 2.12
N SER A 108 -6.71 -13.42 1.53
CA SER A 108 -7.03 -14.82 1.87
C SER A 108 -5.87 -15.79 1.70
N ASP A 109 -4.95 -15.46 0.79
CA ASP A 109 -3.84 -16.31 0.39
C ASP A 109 -2.52 -15.84 1.03
N TYR A 110 -2.55 -14.74 1.78
CA TYR A 110 -1.40 -14.21 2.48
C TYR A 110 -0.99 -15.14 3.63
N ARG A 111 0.16 -15.81 3.47
CA ARG A 111 0.84 -16.52 4.55
C ARG A 111 1.86 -15.57 5.18
N PRO A 112 1.73 -15.17 6.45
CA PRO A 112 2.72 -14.31 7.08
C PRO A 112 4.09 -15.00 7.04
N GLN A 113 5.05 -14.39 6.36
CA GLN A 113 6.39 -14.97 6.20
C GLN A 113 7.26 -14.94 7.46
N ASN A 114 6.72 -14.46 8.59
CA ASN A 114 7.38 -14.49 9.89
C ASN A 114 6.43 -15.08 10.92
N GLY A 115 6.78 -16.24 11.47
CA GLY A 115 6.03 -16.94 12.52
C GLY A 115 6.01 -16.18 13.85
N HIS A 116 5.24 -15.10 13.92
CA HIS A 116 4.62 -14.69 15.17
C HIS A 116 3.17 -15.17 15.10
N LEU A 117 2.97 -16.42 15.50
CA LEU A 117 1.70 -16.84 16.05
C LEU A 117 1.43 -15.85 17.19
N VAL A 118 0.52 -14.91 16.97
CA VAL A 118 -0.32 -14.50 18.08
C VAL A 118 -1.17 -15.74 18.27
N GLU A 119 -0.79 -16.58 19.22
CA GLU A 119 -1.69 -17.61 19.71
C GLU A 119 -2.97 -16.87 20.06
N ASP A 120 -4.07 -17.22 19.39
CA ASP A 120 -5.42 -16.83 19.78
C ASP A 120 -5.69 -17.47 21.15
N ASP A 121 -5.07 -16.92 22.19
CA ASP A 121 -5.49 -17.13 23.56
C ASP A 121 -6.75 -16.27 23.77
N ASP A 122 -7.81 -16.97 24.13
CA ASP A 122 -9.05 -16.48 24.73
C ASP A 122 -10.06 -15.77 23.85
N VAL A 123 -10.88 -16.54 23.10
CA VAL A 123 -12.35 -16.44 23.22
C VAL A 123 -13.02 -17.80 22.90
N GLU A 124 -13.11 -18.70 23.88
CA GLU A 124 -14.30 -19.56 23.99
C GLU A 124 -15.15 -19.06 25.17
N LEU A 125 -16.45 -18.91 24.89
CA LEU A 125 -17.51 -18.40 25.75
C LEU A 125 -17.87 -19.34 26.91
#